data_AF-A0AA47EJY7-F1
#
_entry.id   AF-A0AA47EJY7-F1
#
_cell.length_a   1.000
_cell.length_b   1.000
_cell.length_c   1.000
_cell.angle_alpha   90.00
_cell.angle_beta   90.00
_cell.angle_gamma   90.00
#
_symmetry.space_group_name_H-M   'P 1'
#
loop_
_entity.id
_entity.type
_entity.pdbx_description
1 polymer ?
#
loop_
_entity_poly.entity_id
_entity_poly.type
_entity_poly.pdbx_seq_one_letter_code
_entity_poly.pdbx_strand_id
1 'polypeptide(L)'
;MITALEKYKKRNARYKLLLKKQQKGVNSISTLPLVIFVLVLVILIETYRLKRFYLFEIVILIAIVLFCYLAYLQKNTENRKKSTAALCEINETSIKRLKGGWIHFEDTGEDFIDENHNYSYDLDIFGKGSLFRWINTAYTYIGRQCLKQIFTEKPQNEQKIYDRQSAVKELEQKVYFRQKLELEGKIMLNNKQNPKELFLWAKKISNHILKNRVVWFLRSLSILLRKSTPILYRWVVNFV
;
A
#
# COMPACT_ATOMS: atom_id res chain seq x y z
N MET A 1 -21.52 -26.16 -10.84
CA MET A 1 -20.39 -25.38 -10.27
C MET A 1 -20.35 -24.02 -10.96
N ILE A 2 -20.31 -22.91 -10.20
CA ILE A 2 -20.15 -21.57 -10.78
C ILE A 2 -18.78 -21.49 -11.45
N THR A 3 -18.72 -21.07 -12.70
CA THR A 3 -17.44 -20.96 -13.42
C THR A 3 -16.55 -19.88 -12.81
N ALA A 4 -15.23 -20.00 -12.93
CA ALA A 4 -14.29 -18.98 -12.43
C ALA A 4 -14.62 -17.58 -13.01
N LEU A 5 -15.04 -17.53 -14.27
CA LEU A 5 -15.46 -16.32 -14.96
C LEU A 5 -16.66 -15.65 -14.29
N GLU A 6 -17.72 -16.39 -13.97
CA GLU A 6 -18.89 -15.88 -13.27
C GLU A 6 -18.54 -15.38 -11.87
N LYS A 7 -17.67 -16.11 -11.15
CA LYS A 7 -17.19 -15.70 -9.82
C LYS A 7 -16.49 -14.34 -9.87
N TYR A 8 -15.61 -14.10 -10.83
CA TYR A 8 -14.95 -12.80 -10.99
C TYR A 8 -15.90 -11.71 -11.49
N LYS A 9 -16.85 -12.01 -12.39
CA LYS A 9 -17.88 -11.05 -12.82
C LYS A 9 -18.73 -10.56 -11.65
N LYS A 10 -19.22 -11.48 -10.80
CA LYS A 10 -20.02 -11.14 -9.62
C LYS A 10 -19.24 -10.28 -8.62
N ARG A 11 -17.96 -10.61 -8.37
CA ARG A 11 -17.08 -9.82 -7.50
C ARG A 11 -16.80 -8.43 -8.08
N ASN A 12 -16.51 -8.33 -9.38
CA ASN A 12 -16.31 -7.05 -10.05
C ASN A 12 -17.55 -6.15 -9.91
N ALA A 13 -18.74 -6.66 -10.19
CA ALA A 13 -19.99 -5.92 -10.03
C ALA A 13 -20.19 -5.42 -8.59
N ARG A 14 -19.92 -6.28 -7.59
CA ARG A 14 -19.97 -5.90 -6.17
C ARG A 14 -19.00 -4.76 -5.85
N TYR A 15 -17.74 -4.85 -6.28
CA TYR A 15 -16.75 -3.81 -6.01
C TYR A 15 -17.04 -2.50 -6.76
N LYS A 16 -17.59 -2.55 -7.98
CA LYS A 16 -18.06 -1.36 -8.70
C LYS A 16 -19.18 -0.63 -7.95
N LEU A 17 -20.14 -1.37 -7.40
CA LEU A 17 -21.20 -0.78 -6.55
C LEU A 17 -20.62 -0.15 -5.27
N LEU A 18 -19.69 -0.85 -4.61
CA LEU A 18 -19.01 -0.32 -3.42
C LEU A 18 -18.21 0.95 -3.74
N LEU A 19 -17.50 0.97 -4.87
CA LEU A 19 -16.74 2.13 -5.33
C LEU A 19 -17.65 3.32 -5.60
N LYS A 20 -18.79 3.11 -6.25
CA LYS A 20 -19.80 4.17 -6.49
C LYS A 20 -20.36 4.74 -5.18
N LYS A 21 -20.61 3.88 -4.17
CA LYS A 21 -21.05 4.31 -2.84
C LYS A 21 -19.97 5.13 -2.12
N GLN A 22 -18.72 4.66 -2.16
CA GLN A 22 -17.58 5.35 -1.55
C GLN A 22 -17.30 6.69 -2.23
N GLN A 23 -17.41 6.78 -3.55
CA GLN A 23 -17.22 8.04 -4.30
C GLN A 23 -18.18 9.13 -3.82
N LYS A 24 -19.46 8.79 -3.58
CA LYS A 24 -20.43 9.75 -3.03
C LYS A 24 -20.01 10.23 -1.64
N GLY A 25 -19.60 9.32 -0.76
CA GLY A 25 -19.15 9.66 0.59
C GLY A 25 -17.87 10.52 0.61
N VAL A 26 -16.91 10.23 -0.28
CA VAL A 26 -15.68 11.03 -0.43
C VAL A 26 -16.02 12.47 -0.81
N ASN A 27 -16.92 12.67 -1.78
CA ASN A 27 -17.30 14.02 -2.21
C ASN A 27 -17.93 14.85 -1.09
N SER A 28 -18.73 14.22 -0.21
CA SER A 28 -19.28 14.91 0.96
C SER A 28 -18.21 15.22 2.01
N ILE A 29 -17.28 14.30 2.26
CA ILE A 29 -16.20 14.51 3.24
C ILE A 29 -15.22 15.58 2.75
N SER A 30 -14.99 15.70 1.45
CA SER A 30 -14.03 16.65 0.89
C SER A 30 -14.48 18.11 0.98
N THR A 31 -15.77 18.40 1.08
CA THR A 31 -16.29 19.77 1.19
C THR A 31 -16.43 20.26 2.64
N LEU A 32 -16.54 19.34 3.60
CA LEU A 32 -16.69 19.66 5.02
C LEU A 32 -15.56 20.53 5.61
N PRO A 33 -14.26 20.31 5.30
CA PRO A 33 -13.19 21.14 5.83
C PRO A 33 -13.32 22.61 5.45
N LEU A 34 -13.84 22.92 4.26
CA LEU A 34 -14.02 24.29 3.80
C LEU A 34 -15.11 25.00 4.60
N VAL A 35 -16.24 24.33 4.84
CA VAL A 35 -17.32 24.88 5.67
C VAL A 35 -16.84 25.11 7.11
N ILE A 36 -16.13 24.13 7.68
CA ILE A 36 -15.59 24.21 9.03
C ILE A 36 -14.54 25.32 9.15
N PHE A 37 -13.69 25.50 8.14
CA PHE A 37 -12.70 26.59 8.09
C PHE A 37 -13.37 27.96 8.20
N VAL A 38 -14.42 28.20 7.41
CA VAL A 38 -15.17 29.46 7.44
C VAL A 38 -15.83 29.68 8.80
N LEU A 39 -16.44 28.64 9.40
CA LEU A 39 -17.05 28.73 10.73
C LEU A 39 -16.02 29.06 11.81
N VAL A 40 -14.86 28.41 11.80
CA VAL A 40 -13.76 28.68 12.74
C VAL A 40 -13.28 30.13 12.59
N LEU A 41 -13.11 30.63 11.37
CA LEU A 41 -12.72 32.02 11.14
C LEU A 41 -13.73 33.03 11.71
N VAL A 42 -15.03 32.80 11.51
CA VAL A 42 -16.08 33.66 12.08
C VAL A 42 -16.01 33.68 13.61
N ILE A 43 -15.85 32.51 14.25
CA ILE A 43 -15.72 32.42 15.71
C ILE A 43 -14.45 33.13 16.21
N LEU A 44 -13.33 33.00 15.50
CA LEU A 44 -12.09 33.69 15.84
C LEU A 44 -12.22 35.22 15.74
N ILE A 45 -12.89 35.72 14.71
CA ILE A 45 -13.15 37.16 14.54
C ILE A 45 -14.03 37.69 15.68
N GLU A 46 -15.13 37.01 16.00
CA GLU A 46 -16.05 37.44 17.06
C GLU A 46 -15.39 37.37 18.46
N THR A 47 -14.62 36.33 18.76
CA THR A 47 -13.87 36.23 20.04
C THR A 47 -12.80 37.32 20.18
N TYR A 48 -12.15 37.71 19.08
CA TYR A 48 -11.21 38.83 19.07
C TYR A 48 -11.92 40.18 19.30
N ARG A 49 -13.05 40.43 18.62
CA ARG A 49 -13.85 41.66 18.80
C ARG A 49 -14.33 41.83 20.25
N LEU A 50 -14.72 40.75 20.90
CA LEU A 50 -15.18 40.74 22.29
C LEU A 50 -14.04 40.78 23.32
N LYS A 51 -12.77 40.86 22.88
CA LYS A 51 -11.55 40.86 23.73
C LYS A 51 -11.46 39.69 24.71
N ARG A 52 -12.05 38.54 24.36
CA ARG A 52 -12.03 37.32 25.20
C ARG A 52 -10.83 36.45 24.87
N PHE A 53 -9.63 36.88 25.25
CA PHE A 53 -8.37 36.23 24.88
C PHE A 53 -8.28 34.74 25.29
N TYR A 54 -8.78 34.37 26.47
CA TYR A 54 -8.80 32.97 26.92
C TYR A 54 -9.63 32.06 25.99
N LEU A 55 -10.77 32.54 25.47
CA LEU A 55 -11.60 31.76 24.55
C LEU A 55 -10.94 31.64 23.17
N PHE A 56 -10.20 32.68 22.74
CA PHE A 56 -9.50 32.68 21.45
C PHE A 56 -8.46 31.55 21.38
N GLU A 57 -7.63 31.40 22.41
CA GLU A 57 -6.62 30.34 22.49
C GLU A 57 -7.25 28.94 22.46
N ILE A 58 -8.35 28.74 23.20
CA ILE A 58 -9.09 27.47 23.22
C ILE A 58 -9.66 27.13 21.84
N VAL A 59 -10.25 28.11 21.15
CA VAL A 59 -10.83 27.89 19.81
C VAL A 59 -9.75 27.50 18.81
N ILE A 60 -8.55 28.12 18.87
CA ILE A 60 -7.41 27.71 18.03
C ILE A 60 -7.02 26.26 18.30
N LEU A 61 -6.88 25.87 19.57
CA LEU A 61 -6.51 24.51 19.93
C LEU A 61 -7.53 23.48 19.41
N ILE A 62 -8.83 23.76 19.60
CA ILE A 62 -9.93 22.92 19.10
C ILE A 62 -9.90 22.83 17.58
N ALA A 63 -9.67 23.96 16.89
CA ALA A 63 -9.59 23.99 15.44
C ALA A 63 -8.46 23.09 14.92
N ILE A 64 -7.26 23.16 15.52
CA ILE A 64 -6.12 22.31 15.14
C ILE A 64 -6.47 20.83 15.28
N VAL A 65 -7.04 20.43 16.43
CA VAL A 65 -7.44 19.04 16.68
C VAL A 65 -8.49 18.58 15.66
N LEU A 66 -9.49 19.42 15.39
CA LEU A 66 -10.56 19.13 14.43
C LEU A 66 -10.01 18.98 13.01
N PHE A 67 -9.09 19.86 12.57
CA PHE A 67 -8.44 19.77 11.26
C PHE A 67 -7.61 18.50 11.11
N CYS A 68 -6.80 18.15 12.12
CA CYS A 68 -6.03 16.91 12.13
C CYS A 68 -6.94 15.67 12.03
N TYR A 69 -8.05 15.66 12.77
CA TYR A 69 -9.04 14.59 12.73
C TYR A 69 -9.70 14.46 11.35
N LEU A 70 -10.14 15.58 10.76
CA LEU A 70 -10.71 15.60 9.41
C LEU A 70 -9.72 15.12 8.35
N ALA A 71 -8.47 15.58 8.41
CA ALA A 71 -7.42 15.14 7.50
C ALA A 71 -7.18 13.62 7.59
N TYR A 72 -7.19 13.07 8.82
CA TYR A 72 -7.11 11.62 9.03
C TYR A 72 -8.31 10.88 8.42
N LEU A 73 -9.54 11.37 8.63
CA LEU A 73 -10.74 10.77 8.05
C LEU A 73 -10.73 10.78 6.53
N GLN A 74 -10.31 11.90 5.92
CA GLN A 74 -10.19 12.03 4.47
C GLN A 74 -9.18 11.03 3.92
N LYS A 75 -7.97 10.98 4.51
CA LYS A 75 -6.93 10.03 4.11
C LYS A 75 -7.37 8.57 4.22
N ASN A 76 -8.04 8.20 5.31
CA ASN A 76 -8.56 6.85 5.50
C ASN A 76 -9.65 6.50 4.47
N THR A 77 -10.54 7.44 4.17
CA THR A 77 -11.61 7.25 3.17
C THR A 77 -11.03 7.13 1.77
N GLU A 78 -10.06 7.95 1.41
CA GLU A 78 -9.33 7.86 0.15
C GLU A 78 -8.60 6.51 0.01
N ASN A 79 -7.94 6.04 1.08
CA ASN A 79 -7.27 4.74 1.07
C ASN A 79 -8.27 3.59 0.82
N ARG A 80 -9.42 3.59 1.50
CA ARG A 80 -10.49 2.60 1.28
C ARG A 80 -11.00 2.61 -0.16
N LYS A 81 -11.16 3.80 -0.74
CA LYS A 81 -11.55 3.97 -2.15
C LYS A 81 -10.47 3.41 -3.08
N LYS A 82 -9.20 3.76 -2.86
CA LYS A 82 -8.05 3.23 -3.63
C LYS A 82 -8.02 1.71 -3.59
N SER A 83 -8.16 1.10 -2.41
CA SER A 83 -8.21 -0.36 -2.28
C SER A 83 -9.38 -1.00 -3.03
N THR A 84 -10.56 -0.38 -2.97
CA THR A 84 -11.75 -0.88 -3.66
C THR A 84 -11.62 -0.75 -5.19
N ALA A 85 -11.04 0.34 -5.68
CA ALA A 85 -10.74 0.54 -7.09
C ALA A 85 -9.72 -0.49 -7.60
N ALA A 86 -8.64 -0.71 -6.86
CA ALA A 86 -7.64 -1.73 -7.17
C ALA A 86 -8.26 -3.15 -7.21
N LEU A 87 -9.17 -3.48 -6.30
CA LEU A 87 -9.92 -4.74 -6.34
C LEU A 87 -10.82 -4.84 -7.59
N CYS A 88 -11.46 -3.76 -8.05
CA CYS A 88 -12.19 -3.77 -9.31
C CYS A 88 -11.26 -4.14 -10.46
N GLU A 89 -10.12 -3.45 -10.55
CA GLU A 89 -9.13 -3.64 -11.62
C GLU A 89 -8.52 -5.05 -11.62
N ILE A 90 -8.24 -5.62 -10.45
CA ILE A 90 -7.78 -7.02 -10.30
C ILE A 90 -8.82 -7.99 -10.87
N ASN A 91 -10.10 -7.80 -10.56
CA ASN A 91 -11.16 -8.65 -11.10
C ASN A 91 -11.34 -8.45 -12.61
N GLU A 92 -11.22 -7.21 -13.12
CA GLU A 92 -11.26 -6.92 -14.55
C GLU A 92 -10.10 -7.57 -15.30
N THR A 93 -8.90 -7.50 -14.75
CA THR A 93 -7.69 -8.15 -15.28
C THR A 93 -7.86 -9.67 -15.30
N SER A 94 -8.40 -10.25 -14.22
CA SER A 94 -8.70 -11.68 -14.14
C SER A 94 -9.72 -12.12 -15.20
N ILE A 95 -10.77 -11.32 -15.42
CA ILE A 95 -11.76 -11.56 -16.48
C ILE A 95 -11.13 -11.46 -17.87
N LYS A 96 -10.29 -10.45 -18.12
CA LYS A 96 -9.56 -10.30 -19.38
C LYS A 96 -8.66 -11.51 -19.63
N ARG A 97 -7.94 -11.99 -18.62
CA ARG A 97 -7.09 -13.19 -18.72
C ARG A 97 -7.89 -14.42 -19.12
N LEU A 98 -9.04 -14.67 -18.48
CA LEU A 98 -9.92 -15.79 -18.82
C LEU A 98 -10.56 -15.71 -20.22
N LYS A 99 -10.62 -14.51 -20.81
CA LYS A 99 -11.16 -14.28 -22.16
C LYS A 99 -10.09 -14.19 -23.25
N GLY A 100 -8.82 -14.47 -22.93
CA GLY A 100 -7.72 -14.36 -23.91
C GLY A 100 -7.13 -12.95 -24.07
N GLY A 101 -7.64 -11.93 -23.36
CA GLY A 101 -7.14 -10.56 -23.42
C GLY A 101 -5.81 -10.31 -22.68
N TRP A 102 -5.15 -11.36 -22.19
CA TRP A 102 -3.85 -11.28 -21.51
C TRP A 102 -2.71 -10.87 -22.46
N ILE A 103 -2.90 -11.05 -23.77
CA ILE A 103 -1.95 -10.61 -24.80
C ILE A 103 -1.79 -9.08 -24.89
N HIS A 104 -2.54 -8.31 -24.09
CA HIS A 104 -2.42 -6.87 -23.99
C HIS A 104 -1.91 -6.40 -22.61
N PHE A 105 -1.48 -7.31 -21.72
CA PHE A 105 -0.91 -6.94 -20.43
C PHE A 105 0.48 -6.33 -20.58
N GLU A 106 0.78 -5.26 -19.84
CA GLU A 106 2.02 -4.50 -20.00
C GLU A 106 3.29 -5.30 -19.70
N ASP A 107 3.24 -6.18 -18.69
CA ASP A 107 4.41 -6.97 -18.28
C ASP A 107 4.56 -8.20 -19.16
N THR A 108 5.42 -8.09 -20.18
CA THR A 108 5.78 -9.16 -21.12
C THR A 108 6.90 -10.06 -20.60
N GLY A 109 7.64 -9.64 -19.57
CA GLY A 109 8.84 -10.34 -19.11
C GLY A 109 10.03 -10.24 -20.08
N GLU A 110 10.05 -9.26 -20.99
CA GLU A 110 11.15 -9.04 -21.95
C GLU A 110 12.52 -8.90 -21.26
N ASP A 111 12.56 -8.40 -20.03
CA ASP A 111 13.78 -8.30 -19.20
C ASP A 111 14.35 -9.65 -18.75
N PHE A 112 13.67 -10.76 -19.05
CA PHE A 112 14.10 -12.13 -18.73
C PHE A 112 14.48 -12.97 -19.94
N ILE A 113 14.41 -12.41 -21.15
CA ILE A 113 14.81 -13.11 -22.38
C ILE A 113 16.31 -13.42 -22.32
N ASP A 114 16.66 -14.67 -22.59
CA ASP A 114 18.04 -15.16 -22.67
C ASP A 114 18.13 -16.15 -23.85
N GLU A 115 18.72 -15.68 -24.95
CA GLU A 115 18.89 -16.45 -26.19
C GLU A 115 19.79 -17.67 -26.02
N ASN A 116 20.65 -17.68 -25.00
CA ASN A 116 21.58 -18.79 -24.74
C ASN A 116 21.01 -19.82 -23.76
N HIS A 117 19.80 -19.61 -23.24
CA HIS A 117 19.19 -20.54 -22.30
C HIS A 117 18.68 -21.78 -23.05
N ASN A 118 18.93 -22.97 -22.49
CA ASN A 118 18.64 -24.29 -23.08
C ASN A 118 17.24 -24.52 -23.68
N TYR A 119 16.24 -23.69 -23.37
CA TYR A 119 14.86 -23.90 -23.81
C TYR A 119 13.95 -22.67 -23.65
N SER A 120 14.32 -21.65 -22.86
CA SER A 120 13.37 -20.59 -22.50
C SER A 120 13.09 -19.65 -23.68
N TYR A 121 14.06 -19.50 -24.58
CA TYR A 121 13.92 -18.75 -25.83
C TYR A 121 13.00 -19.49 -26.81
N ASP A 122 13.30 -20.75 -27.13
CA ASP A 122 12.56 -21.55 -28.11
C ASP A 122 11.10 -21.82 -27.70
N LEU A 123 10.82 -21.95 -26.40
CA LEU A 123 9.47 -22.22 -25.88
C LEU A 123 8.67 -20.96 -25.60
N ASP A 124 9.14 -19.78 -26.02
CA ASP A 124 8.49 -18.49 -25.80
C ASP A 124 8.07 -18.29 -24.33
N ILE A 125 8.97 -18.61 -23.39
CA ILE A 125 8.68 -18.51 -21.95
C ILE A 125 8.54 -17.05 -21.53
N PHE A 126 9.30 -16.15 -22.16
CA PHE A 126 9.32 -14.72 -21.89
C PHE A 126 9.09 -13.92 -23.18
N GLY A 127 8.63 -12.67 -23.05
CA GLY A 127 8.37 -11.80 -24.20
C GLY A 127 6.90 -11.66 -24.59
N LYS A 128 6.65 -11.18 -25.81
CA LYS A 128 5.29 -10.92 -26.30
C LYS A 128 4.56 -12.22 -26.61
N GLY A 129 3.39 -12.41 -26.01
CA GLY A 129 2.60 -13.64 -26.22
C GLY A 129 3.09 -14.84 -25.40
N SER A 130 4.07 -14.62 -24.53
CA SER A 130 4.73 -15.66 -23.76
C SER A 130 3.90 -16.30 -22.66
N LEU A 131 4.35 -17.47 -22.21
CA LEU A 131 3.82 -18.16 -21.03
C LEU A 131 3.89 -17.28 -19.76
N PHE A 132 4.99 -16.55 -19.59
CA PHE A 132 5.15 -15.61 -18.48
C PHE A 132 4.06 -14.55 -18.50
N ARG A 133 3.82 -13.90 -19.64
CA ARG A 133 2.79 -12.86 -19.77
C ARG A 133 1.40 -13.40 -19.46
N TRP A 134 1.11 -14.64 -19.85
CA TRP A 134 -0.18 -15.27 -19.58
C TRP A 134 -0.42 -15.50 -18.08
N ILE A 135 0.55 -16.11 -17.39
CA ILE A 135 0.37 -16.59 -16.00
C ILE A 135 0.70 -15.52 -14.97
N ASN A 136 1.61 -14.59 -15.26
CA ASN A 136 2.16 -13.66 -14.27
C ASN A 136 1.07 -12.81 -13.61
N THR A 137 0.99 -12.91 -12.28
CA THR A 137 0.21 -12.02 -11.40
C THR A 137 1.11 -11.34 -10.37
N ALA A 138 2.43 -11.49 -10.49
CA ALA A 138 3.36 -10.90 -9.58
C ALA A 138 3.45 -9.41 -9.82
N TYR A 139 3.20 -8.68 -8.74
CA TYR A 139 3.28 -7.23 -8.71
C TYR A 139 4.74 -6.84 -8.38
N THR A 140 5.36 -7.49 -7.39
CA THR A 140 6.69 -7.10 -6.90
C THR A 140 7.82 -7.59 -7.80
N TYR A 141 8.95 -6.85 -7.79
CA TYR A 141 10.17 -7.28 -8.50
C TYR A 141 10.61 -8.68 -8.06
N ILE A 142 10.64 -8.94 -6.75
CA ILE A 142 11.01 -10.26 -6.20
C ILE A 142 10.04 -11.35 -6.68
N GLY A 143 8.73 -11.07 -6.70
CA GLY A 143 7.75 -12.03 -7.19
C GLY A 143 7.95 -12.39 -8.66
N ARG A 144 8.29 -11.41 -9.51
CA ARG A 144 8.64 -11.64 -10.92
C ARG A 144 9.89 -12.51 -11.05
N GLN A 145 10.93 -12.22 -10.25
CA GLN A 145 12.15 -13.04 -10.22
C GLN A 145 11.87 -14.49 -9.79
N CYS A 146 11.07 -14.69 -8.74
CA CYS A 146 10.67 -16.02 -8.30
C CYS A 146 9.95 -16.80 -9.41
N LEU A 147 9.04 -16.16 -10.15
CA LEU A 147 8.37 -16.80 -11.28
C LEU A 147 9.34 -17.12 -12.42
N LYS A 148 10.26 -16.21 -12.74
CA LYS A 148 11.33 -16.46 -13.71
C LYS A 148 12.18 -17.68 -13.32
N GLN A 149 12.61 -17.77 -12.07
CA GLN A 149 13.37 -18.92 -11.55
C GLN A 149 12.57 -20.22 -11.68
N ILE A 150 11.27 -20.20 -11.36
CA ILE A 150 10.40 -21.36 -11.52
C ILE A 150 10.36 -21.87 -12.97
N PHE A 151 10.43 -20.98 -13.97
CA PHE A 151 10.44 -21.38 -15.38
C PHE A 151 11.82 -21.80 -15.90
N THR A 152 12.91 -21.24 -15.37
CA THR A 152 14.27 -21.43 -15.91
C THR A 152 15.10 -22.47 -15.16
N GLU A 153 14.78 -22.72 -13.89
CA GLU A 153 15.55 -23.64 -13.05
C GLU A 153 14.90 -25.03 -13.01
N LYS A 154 15.73 -26.06 -13.19
CA LYS A 154 15.30 -27.45 -13.01
C LYS A 154 14.99 -27.70 -11.53
N PRO A 155 13.84 -28.33 -11.19
CA PRO A 155 13.55 -28.70 -9.81
C PRO A 155 14.64 -29.61 -9.24
N GLN A 156 15.07 -29.35 -8.00
CA GLN A 156 16.09 -30.15 -7.32
C GLN A 156 15.66 -31.61 -7.12
N ASN A 157 14.36 -31.82 -6.86
CA ASN A 157 13.74 -33.13 -6.73
C ASN A 157 12.25 -33.07 -7.07
N GLU A 158 11.62 -34.24 -7.19
CA GLU A 158 10.20 -34.40 -7.48
C GLU A 158 9.31 -33.84 -6.36
N GLN A 159 9.74 -33.97 -5.10
CA GLN A 159 8.99 -33.47 -3.95
C GLN A 159 8.69 -31.96 -4.07
N LYS A 160 9.66 -31.15 -4.53
CA LYS A 160 9.46 -29.70 -4.77
C LYS A 160 8.40 -29.41 -5.84
N ILE A 161 8.15 -30.33 -6.76
CA ILE A 161 7.09 -30.21 -7.76
C ILE A 161 5.74 -30.47 -7.08
N TYR A 162 5.63 -31.57 -6.32
CA TYR A 162 4.42 -31.91 -5.58
C TYR A 162 4.03 -30.85 -4.54
N ASP A 163 5.01 -30.29 -3.82
CA ASP A 163 4.79 -29.21 -2.87
C ASP A 163 4.18 -27.97 -3.55
N ARG A 164 4.73 -27.58 -4.71
CA ARG A 164 4.20 -26.45 -5.51
C ARG A 164 2.79 -26.72 -6.02
N GLN A 165 2.53 -27.91 -6.56
CA GLN A 165 1.19 -28.29 -7.02
C GLN A 165 0.18 -28.28 -5.87
N SER A 166 0.57 -28.75 -4.69
CA SER A 166 -0.26 -28.76 -3.48
C SER A 166 -0.56 -27.32 -3.01
N ALA A 167 0.44 -26.44 -3.01
CA ALA A 167 0.27 -25.03 -2.70
C ALA A 167 -0.68 -24.33 -3.70
N VAL A 168 -0.57 -24.64 -5.00
CA VAL A 168 -1.49 -24.10 -6.02
C VAL A 168 -2.92 -24.57 -5.77
N LYS A 169 -3.14 -25.87 -5.51
CA LYS A 169 -4.46 -26.42 -5.19
C LYS A 169 -5.07 -25.79 -3.93
N GLU A 170 -4.27 -25.58 -2.89
CA GLU A 170 -4.70 -24.92 -1.66
C GLU A 170 -5.14 -23.47 -1.93
N LEU A 171 -4.33 -22.71 -2.67
CA LEU A 171 -4.59 -21.31 -2.96
C LEU A 171 -5.73 -21.09 -3.95
N GLU A 172 -5.99 -22.05 -4.85
CA GLU A 172 -7.06 -22.00 -5.84
C GLU A 172 -8.40 -21.63 -5.18
N GLN A 173 -8.73 -22.32 -4.08
CA GLN A 173 -9.98 -22.17 -3.34
C GLN A 173 -10.05 -20.84 -2.56
N LYS A 174 -8.90 -20.31 -2.14
CA LYS A 174 -8.77 -19.11 -1.28
C LYS A 174 -8.78 -17.80 -2.07
N VAL A 175 -9.82 -17.57 -2.89
CA VAL A 175 -9.91 -16.37 -3.78
C VAL A 175 -9.81 -15.04 -3.01
N TYR A 176 -10.40 -14.93 -1.82
CA TYR A 176 -10.30 -13.71 -1.02
C TYR A 176 -8.86 -13.41 -0.62
N PHE A 177 -8.13 -14.44 -0.15
CA PHE A 177 -6.73 -14.32 0.22
C PHE A 177 -5.87 -13.94 -0.98
N ARG A 178 -6.04 -14.63 -2.13
CA ARG A 178 -5.29 -14.33 -3.35
C ARG A 178 -5.47 -12.87 -3.80
N GLN A 179 -6.71 -12.38 -3.85
CA GLN A 179 -6.98 -11.00 -4.25
C GLN A 179 -6.50 -9.98 -3.22
N LYS A 180 -6.52 -10.31 -1.93
CA LYS A 180 -5.95 -9.45 -0.89
C LYS A 180 -4.44 -9.35 -1.05
N LEU A 181 -3.74 -10.47 -1.26
CA LEU A 181 -2.31 -10.48 -1.51
C LEU A 181 -1.95 -9.67 -2.77
N GLU A 182 -2.70 -9.86 -3.84
CA GLU A 182 -2.56 -9.12 -5.09
C GLU A 182 -2.79 -7.61 -4.90
N LEU A 183 -3.80 -7.25 -4.09
CA LEU A 183 -4.10 -5.88 -3.72
C LEU A 183 -2.95 -5.21 -2.97
N GLU A 184 -2.39 -5.86 -1.94
CA GLU A 184 -1.27 -5.30 -1.18
C GLU A 184 -0.08 -5.06 -2.10
N GLY A 185 0.25 -6.03 -2.97
CA GLY A 185 1.30 -5.88 -3.97
C GLY A 185 1.05 -4.68 -4.89
N LYS A 186 -0.16 -4.57 -5.43
CA LYS A 186 -0.56 -3.47 -6.32
C LYS A 186 -0.48 -2.10 -5.67
N ILE A 187 -0.93 -1.96 -4.43
CA ILE A 187 -0.90 -0.68 -3.68
C ILE A 187 0.54 -0.26 -3.37
N MET A 188 1.42 -1.21 -3.06
CA MET A 188 2.84 -0.91 -2.77
C MET A 188 3.62 -0.40 -3.99
N LEU A 189 3.17 -0.72 -5.22
CA LEU A 189 3.94 -0.57 -6.45
C LEU A 189 3.88 0.75 -7.18
N ASN A 190 3.55 1.84 -6.48
CA ASN A 190 3.88 3.14 -7.04
C ASN A 190 5.39 3.34 -7.31
N ASN A 191 6.26 2.42 -6.87
CA ASN A 191 7.66 2.32 -7.27
C ASN A 191 8.06 0.85 -7.57
N LYS A 192 8.12 0.45 -8.85
CA LYS A 192 8.72 -0.82 -9.35
C LYS A 192 10.25 -0.86 -9.15
N GLN A 193 10.75 -0.38 -8.02
CA GLN A 193 12.18 -0.26 -7.76
C GLN A 193 12.76 -1.60 -7.33
N ASN A 194 13.95 -1.90 -7.85
CA ASN A 194 14.73 -3.04 -7.42
C ASN A 194 15.15 -2.82 -5.96
N PRO A 195 14.66 -3.62 -4.99
CA PRO A 195 14.97 -3.39 -3.59
C PRO A 195 16.43 -3.74 -3.27
N LYS A 196 17.20 -4.34 -4.19
CA LYS A 196 18.61 -4.67 -3.98
C LYS A 196 19.42 -3.46 -3.54
N GLU A 197 19.21 -2.29 -4.14
CA GLU A 197 19.92 -1.07 -3.74
C GLU A 197 19.56 -0.66 -2.31
N LEU A 198 18.29 -0.74 -1.93
CA LEU A 198 17.84 -0.48 -0.57
C LEU A 198 18.43 -1.49 0.43
N PHE A 199 18.47 -2.78 0.09
CA PHE A 199 19.08 -3.81 0.93
C PHE A 199 20.59 -3.64 1.06
N LEU A 200 21.29 -3.28 -0.02
CA LEU A 200 22.71 -2.97 -0.01
C LEU A 200 23.01 -1.73 0.83
N TRP A 201 22.22 -0.66 0.65
CA TRP A 201 22.26 0.54 1.48
C TRP A 201 22.01 0.21 2.95
N ALA A 202 20.98 -0.56 3.27
CA ALA A 202 20.63 -0.94 4.63
C ALA A 202 21.73 -1.80 5.29
N LYS A 203 22.31 -2.75 4.57
CA LYS A 203 23.43 -3.58 5.05
C LYS A 203 24.70 -2.75 5.26
N LYS A 204 24.96 -1.76 4.40
CA LYS A 204 26.06 -0.80 4.58
C LYS A 204 25.84 0.07 5.82
N ILE A 205 24.60 0.49 6.06
CA ILE A 205 24.22 1.37 7.16
C ILE A 205 24.12 0.68 8.50
N SER A 206 23.69 -0.58 8.58
CA SER A 206 23.59 -1.30 9.86
C SER A 206 24.94 -1.35 10.58
N ASN A 207 26.06 -1.40 9.83
CA ASN A 207 27.40 -1.34 10.40
C ASN A 207 27.77 0.04 10.97
N HIS A 208 27.12 1.13 10.55
CA HIS A 208 27.44 2.49 10.98
C HIS A 208 26.45 3.08 12.01
N ILE A 209 25.14 2.78 11.89
CA ILE A 209 24.10 3.32 12.78
C ILE A 209 24.06 2.58 14.13
N LEU A 210 24.43 1.30 14.18
CA LEU A 210 24.53 0.51 15.42
C LEU A 210 25.84 0.75 16.19
N LYS A 211 26.45 1.94 16.06
CA LYS A 211 27.56 2.30 16.95
C LYS A 211 26.97 2.53 18.34
N ASN A 212 27.39 1.74 19.35
CA ASN A 212 26.90 1.83 20.73
C ASN A 212 26.77 3.27 21.26
N ARG A 213 27.64 4.19 20.81
CA ARG A 213 27.61 5.62 21.17
C ARG A 213 26.31 6.33 20.76
N VAL A 214 25.76 6.07 19.58
CA VAL A 214 24.53 6.72 19.09
C VAL A 214 23.31 6.19 19.85
N VAL A 215 23.27 4.89 20.13
CA VAL A 215 22.21 4.28 20.95
C VAL A 215 22.24 4.83 22.38
N TRP A 216 23.42 4.98 22.97
CA TRP A 216 23.58 5.59 24.29
C TRP A 216 23.19 7.08 24.29
N PHE A 217 23.50 7.83 23.24
CA PHE A 217 23.09 9.23 23.08
C PHE A 217 21.57 9.38 22.95
N LEU A 218 20.90 8.54 22.16
CA LEU A 218 19.44 8.56 22.03
C LEU A 218 18.74 8.17 23.33
N ARG A 219 19.32 7.23 24.10
CA ARG A 219 18.83 6.85 25.43
C ARG A 219 19.05 7.96 26.46
N SER A 220 20.17 8.67 26.43
CA SER A 220 20.40 9.78 27.36
C SER A 220 19.51 10.98 27.03
N LEU A 221 19.31 11.28 25.74
CA LEU A 221 18.44 12.35 25.27
C LEU A 221 16.99 12.15 25.72
N SER A 222 16.45 10.93 25.63
CA SER A 222 15.08 10.63 26.08
C SER A 222 14.92 10.76 27.60
N ILE A 223 15.96 10.44 28.38
CA ILE A 223 15.97 10.66 29.84
C ILE A 223 16.01 12.15 30.18
N LEU A 224 16.83 12.94 29.46
CA LEU A 224 16.91 14.39 29.65
C LEU A 224 15.58 15.08 29.35
N LEU A 225 14.94 14.72 28.24
CA LEU A 225 13.61 15.24 27.87
C LEU A 225 12.54 14.89 28.90
N ARG A 226 12.61 13.69 29.52
CA ARG A 226 11.70 13.28 30.59
C ARG A 226 11.92 14.05 31.90
N LYS A 227 13.17 14.48 32.17
CA LYS A 227 13.50 15.26 33.37
C LYS A 227 13.21 16.75 33.19
N SER A 228 13.29 17.29 31.99
CA SER A 228 13.00 18.71 31.72
C SER A 228 11.51 19.04 31.75
N THR A 229 10.61 18.08 31.46
CA THR A 229 9.16 18.29 31.51
C THR A 229 8.61 18.67 32.89
N PRO A 230 8.97 18.02 34.02
CA PRO A 230 8.52 18.46 35.34
C PRO A 230 9.16 19.79 35.79
N ILE A 231 10.37 20.11 35.32
CA ILE A 231 11.04 21.38 35.65
C ILE A 231 10.34 22.54 34.94
N LEU A 232 10.01 22.38 33.65
CA LEU A 232 9.22 23.35 32.89
C LEU A 232 7.82 23.52 33.48
N TYR A 233 7.16 22.42 33.88
CA TYR A 233 5.87 22.48 34.56
C TYR A 233 5.94 23.27 35.88
N ARG A 234 6.96 23.00 36.72
CA ARG A 234 7.14 23.67 38.01
C ARG A 234 7.52 25.15 37.85
N TRP A 235 8.27 25.50 36.80
CA TRP A 235 8.60 26.88 36.47
C TRP A 235 7.36 27.65 35.99
N VAL A 236 6.53 27.06 35.14
CA VAL A 236 5.27 27.67 34.67
C VAL A 236 4.27 27.84 35.82
N VAL A 237 4.13 26.85 36.70
CA VAL A 237 3.20 26.93 37.85
C VAL A 237 3.65 27.93 38.92
N ASN A 238 4.96 28.15 39.09
CA ASN A 238 5.48 29.14 40.05
C ASN A 238 5.55 30.57 39.47
N PHE A 239 5.25 30.76 38.18
CA PHE A 239 5.29 32.06 37.50
C PHE A 239 3.88 32.67 37.29
N VAL A 240 2.82 31.90 37.56
CA VAL A 240 1.41 32.32 37.60
C VAL A 240 0.98 32.51 39.04
#